data_AF-A0AB34ISI2-F1
#
_entry.id   AF-A0AB34ISI2-F1
#
_cell.length_a   1.000
_cell.length_b   1.000
_cell.length_c   1.000
_cell.angle_alpha   90.00
_cell.angle_beta   90.00
_cell.angle_gamma   90.00
#
_symmetry.space_group_name_H-M   'P 1'
#
loop_
_entity.id
_entity.type
_entity.pdbx_description
1 polymer ?
#
loop_
_entity_poly.entity_id
_entity_poly.type
_entity_poly.pdbx_seq_one_letter_code
_entity_poly.pdbx_strand_id
1 'polypeptide(L)'
;MRNLREQARLWERADRVEQAEYRDFKRQQRLQEQLATLAERGAIQVERFNAYPARAQKSYLAIERYVAATPTAISKISFLREQIELRALGFGWSEWTTTWRKGDETVEESITRLQAHLKELLLVEKERELQGEIPTEAPLPEFKAKSLKQLGQATADSIELAQSALCSPEQLAAAIEREFERREAAGFSDSVQATQPLKPPALDADLVGAQLEVCWHYVSTEDNKTKVPIWCPAKVTRVADGTTDKGRNSQPFSTAARALAPRGMLLLEWEPDPDRGETEPTVCWYLLDPQKWNADSAHRAWRFHPAELVKRASNARKNRSQES
;
A
#
# COMPACT_ATOMS: atom_id res chain seq x y z
N MET A 1 35.06 58.74 20.99
CA MET A 1 33.72 58.42 21.56
C MET A 1 32.60 58.32 20.52
N ARG A 2 32.45 59.26 19.57
CA ARG A 2 31.36 59.24 18.56
C ARG A 2 31.45 58.05 17.58
N ASN A 3 32.66 57.75 17.11
CA ASN A 3 32.96 56.67 16.15
C ASN A 3 32.68 55.24 16.71
N LEU A 4 32.93 55.03 18.01
CA LEU A 4 32.65 53.76 18.70
C LEU A 4 31.14 53.47 18.82
N ARG A 5 30.31 54.50 19.00
CA ARG A 5 28.84 54.33 19.08
C ARG A 5 28.22 54.02 17.73
N GLU A 6 28.78 54.57 16.65
CA GLU A 6 28.35 54.26 15.28
C GLU A 6 28.74 52.84 14.89
N GLN A 7 29.97 52.41 15.22
CA GLN A 7 30.40 51.02 15.04
C GLN A 7 29.55 50.02 15.84
N ALA A 8 29.25 50.31 17.12
CA ALA A 8 28.39 49.46 17.93
C ALA A 8 26.98 49.29 17.33
N ARG A 9 26.39 50.38 16.80
CA ARG A 9 25.07 50.32 16.12
C ARG A 9 25.12 49.54 14.81
N LEU A 10 26.22 49.59 14.07
CA LEU A 10 26.39 48.78 12.86
C LEU A 10 26.50 47.29 13.20
N TRP A 11 27.23 46.95 14.27
CA TRP A 11 27.32 45.57 14.76
C TRP A 11 25.99 45.05 15.29
N GLU A 12 25.24 45.85 16.06
CA GLU A 12 23.89 45.48 16.50
C GLU A 12 22.92 45.27 15.33
N ARG A 13 23.02 46.07 14.26
CA ARG A 13 22.21 45.87 13.06
C ARG A 13 22.59 44.59 12.32
N ALA A 14 23.88 44.32 12.17
CA ALA A 14 24.37 43.10 11.54
C ALA A 14 23.93 41.85 12.33
N ASP A 15 24.09 41.86 13.65
CA ASP A 15 23.66 40.77 14.54
C ASP A 15 22.13 40.55 14.47
N ARG A 16 21.33 41.62 14.39
CA ARG A 16 19.88 41.48 14.18
C ARG A 16 19.51 40.86 12.83
N VAL A 17 20.23 41.20 11.77
CA VAL A 17 20.02 40.61 10.43
C VAL A 17 20.41 39.14 10.46
N GLU A 18 21.58 38.79 11.01
CA GLU A 18 22.04 37.41 11.14
C GLU A 18 21.07 36.57 11.99
N GLN A 19 20.57 37.12 13.09
CA GLN A 19 19.55 36.47 13.92
C GLN A 19 18.21 36.30 13.19
N ALA A 20 17.82 37.24 12.34
CA ALA A 20 16.61 37.13 11.52
C ALA A 20 16.77 36.03 10.46
N GLU A 21 17.89 36.03 9.72
CA GLU A 21 18.23 35.01 8.74
C GLU A 21 18.30 33.61 9.36
N TYR A 22 18.91 33.48 10.55
CA TYR A 22 18.94 32.23 11.29
C TYR A 22 17.54 31.75 11.70
N ARG A 23 16.67 32.65 12.16
CA ARG A 23 15.29 32.32 12.53
C ARG A 23 14.47 31.91 11.31
N ASP A 24 14.66 32.56 10.17
CA ASP A 24 13.98 32.23 8.92
C ASP A 24 14.46 30.89 8.37
N PHE A 25 15.78 30.63 8.40
CA PHE A 25 16.34 29.33 8.08
C PHE A 25 15.77 28.22 8.97
N LYS A 26 15.75 28.43 10.30
CA LYS A 26 15.17 27.45 11.24
C LYS A 26 13.67 27.27 11.05
N ARG A 27 12.96 28.31 10.66
CA ARG A 27 11.54 28.21 10.30
C ARG A 27 11.37 27.34 9.07
N GLN A 28 12.07 27.65 7.97
CA GLN A 28 12.04 26.86 6.73
C GLN A 28 12.39 25.39 6.97
N GLN A 29 13.42 25.11 7.78
CA GLN A 29 13.78 23.74 8.15
C GLN A 29 12.62 23.01 8.84
N ARG A 30 11.95 23.65 9.82
CA ARG A 30 10.78 23.06 10.49
C ARG A 30 9.60 22.84 9.54
N LEU A 31 9.37 23.78 8.61
CA LEU A 31 8.33 23.63 7.58
C LEU A 31 8.60 22.39 6.72
N GLN A 32 9.84 22.19 6.28
CA GLN A 32 10.24 21.05 5.47
C GLN A 32 10.11 19.72 6.24
N GLU A 33 10.54 19.68 7.50
CA GLU A 33 10.38 18.49 8.36
C GLU A 33 8.90 18.13 8.57
N GLN A 34 8.06 19.15 8.78
CA GLN A 34 6.61 18.96 8.90
C GLN A 34 5.98 18.50 7.59
N LEU A 35 6.37 19.08 6.45
CA LEU A 35 5.91 18.63 5.13
C LEU A 35 6.31 17.19 4.87
N ALA A 36 7.55 16.80 5.19
CA ALA A 36 8.02 15.42 5.03
C ALA A 36 7.20 14.45 5.90
N THR A 37 6.93 14.82 7.15
CA THR A 37 6.09 14.01 8.06
C THR A 37 4.66 13.86 7.54
N LEU A 38 4.08 14.93 6.99
CA LEU A 38 2.75 14.89 6.37
C LEU A 38 2.75 14.07 5.09
N ALA A 39 3.79 14.20 4.27
CA ALA A 39 3.93 13.46 3.02
C ALA A 39 4.05 11.94 3.30
N GLU A 40 4.82 11.53 4.30
CA GLU A 40 4.92 10.13 4.71
C GLU A 40 3.56 9.59 5.16
N ARG A 41 2.86 10.33 6.02
CA ARG A 41 1.52 9.93 6.46
C ARG A 41 0.54 9.86 5.30
N GLY A 42 0.59 10.84 4.40
CA GLY A 42 -0.26 10.90 3.21
C GLY A 42 0.00 9.74 2.26
N ALA A 43 1.26 9.35 2.06
CA ALA A 43 1.62 8.20 1.25
C ALA A 43 1.02 6.90 1.83
N ILE A 44 1.20 6.66 3.13
CA ILE A 44 0.61 5.48 3.81
C ILE A 44 -0.92 5.50 3.69
N GLN A 45 -1.54 6.67 3.84
CA GLN A 45 -3.00 6.82 3.73
C GLN A 45 -3.51 6.50 2.33
N VAL A 46 -2.88 7.03 1.29
CA VAL A 46 -3.23 6.74 -0.11
C VAL A 46 -3.02 5.26 -0.43
N GLU A 47 -1.95 4.63 0.06
CA GLU A 47 -1.68 3.20 -0.14
C GLU A 47 -2.81 2.35 0.46
N ARG A 48 -3.21 2.66 1.70
CA ARG A 48 -4.32 1.99 2.38
C ARG A 48 -5.66 2.23 1.70
N PHE A 49 -5.91 3.45 1.22
CA PHE A 49 -7.10 3.77 0.45
C PHE A 49 -7.18 2.96 -0.85
N ASN A 50 -6.08 2.88 -1.61
CA ASN A 50 -6.02 2.14 -2.86
C ASN A 50 -6.13 0.62 -2.65
N ALA A 51 -5.61 0.10 -1.54
CA ALA A 51 -5.72 -1.31 -1.18
C ALA A 51 -7.13 -1.71 -0.69
N TYR A 52 -7.90 -0.76 -0.14
CA TYR A 52 -9.20 -1.03 0.49
C TYR A 52 -10.17 -1.82 -0.40
N PRO A 53 -10.43 -1.46 -1.68
CA PRO A 53 -11.41 -2.17 -2.51
C PRO A 53 -11.11 -3.65 -2.73
N ALA A 54 -9.83 -4.03 -2.77
CA ALA A 54 -9.39 -5.40 -3.04
C ALA A 54 -9.20 -6.24 -1.76
N ARG A 55 -8.84 -5.58 -0.65
CA ARG A 55 -8.39 -6.27 0.58
C ARG A 55 -9.35 -6.15 1.75
N ALA A 56 -10.23 -5.15 1.77
CA ALA A 56 -11.16 -4.95 2.88
C ALA A 56 -12.23 -6.05 2.92
N GLN A 57 -12.43 -6.63 4.10
CA GLN A 57 -13.55 -7.52 4.40
C GLN A 57 -14.69 -6.67 4.97
N LYS A 58 -15.82 -6.59 4.26
CA LYS A 58 -17.01 -5.84 4.69
C LYS A 58 -17.89 -6.57 5.71
N SER A 59 -17.67 -7.87 5.90
CA SER A 59 -18.48 -8.71 6.78
C SER A 59 -17.68 -9.16 8.00
N TYR A 60 -18.22 -8.91 9.19
CA TYR A 60 -17.61 -9.38 10.44
C TYR A 60 -17.52 -10.92 10.48
N LEU A 61 -18.50 -11.63 9.91
CA LEU A 61 -18.45 -13.10 9.79
C LEU A 61 -17.29 -13.58 8.92
N ALA A 62 -16.96 -12.85 7.85
CA ALA A 62 -15.82 -13.18 7.00
C ALA A 62 -14.49 -12.98 7.75
N ILE A 63 -14.40 -11.93 8.56
CA ILE A 63 -13.26 -11.65 9.45
C ILE A 63 -13.10 -12.77 10.48
N GLU A 64 -14.16 -13.16 11.19
CA GLU A 64 -14.09 -14.24 12.18
C GLU A 64 -13.64 -15.56 11.54
N ARG A 65 -14.18 -15.90 10.36
CA ARG A 65 -13.75 -17.09 9.60
C ARG A 65 -12.27 -17.03 9.24
N TYR A 66 -11.78 -15.87 8.80
CA TYR A 66 -10.37 -15.69 8.46
C TYR A 66 -9.47 -15.84 9.69
N VAL A 67 -9.83 -15.19 10.80
CA VAL A 67 -9.09 -15.26 12.07
C VAL A 67 -9.08 -16.69 12.63
N ALA A 68 -10.19 -17.42 12.53
CA ALA A 68 -10.27 -18.82 12.96
C ALA A 68 -9.42 -19.76 12.08
N ALA A 69 -9.38 -19.53 10.77
CA ALA A 69 -8.60 -20.32 9.82
C ALA A 69 -7.09 -20.01 9.85
N THR A 70 -6.70 -18.83 10.36
CA THR A 70 -5.30 -18.41 10.44
C THR A 70 -4.60 -19.13 11.61
N PRO A 71 -3.47 -19.82 11.39
CA PRO A 71 -2.85 -20.62 12.45
C PRO A 71 -2.06 -19.77 13.46
N THR A 72 -1.32 -18.77 13.00
CA THR A 72 -0.38 -18.00 13.82
C THR A 72 -1.02 -16.74 14.38
N ALA A 73 -0.80 -16.48 15.67
CA ALA A 73 -1.35 -15.29 16.31
C ALA A 73 -0.80 -13.98 15.73
N ILE A 74 0.47 -13.98 15.29
CA ILE A 74 1.09 -12.84 14.61
C ILE A 74 0.35 -12.50 13.32
N SER A 75 0.00 -13.50 12.50
CA SER A 75 -0.74 -13.28 11.25
C SER A 75 -2.19 -12.84 11.51
N LYS A 76 -2.83 -13.34 12.58
CA LYS A 76 -4.15 -12.86 13.02
C LYS A 76 -4.11 -11.38 13.36
N ILE A 77 -3.13 -10.97 14.18
CA ILE A 77 -2.94 -9.57 14.56
C ILE A 77 -2.64 -8.73 13.32
N SER A 78 -1.70 -9.15 12.47
CA SER A 78 -1.34 -8.43 11.24
C SER A 78 -2.56 -8.18 10.35
N PHE A 79 -3.38 -9.22 10.13
CA PHE A 79 -4.63 -9.10 9.37
C PHE A 79 -5.62 -8.13 10.01
N LEU A 80 -5.87 -8.23 11.32
CA LEU A 80 -6.80 -7.33 12.02
C LEU A 80 -6.32 -5.87 11.97
N ARG A 81 -5.02 -5.65 12.15
CA ARG A 81 -4.41 -4.31 12.02
C ARG A 81 -4.61 -3.76 10.63
N GLU A 82 -4.31 -4.54 9.61
CA GLU A 82 -4.54 -4.16 8.22
C GLU A 82 -6.00 -3.76 7.99
N GLN A 83 -6.97 -4.57 8.41
CA GLN A 83 -8.40 -4.28 8.22
C GLN A 83 -8.85 -2.98 8.91
N ILE A 84 -8.24 -2.63 10.05
CA ILE A 84 -8.47 -1.36 10.75
C ILE A 84 -7.79 -0.22 10.00
N GLU A 85 -6.52 -0.37 9.60
CA GLU A 85 -5.74 0.65 8.89
C GLU A 85 -6.35 1.01 7.54
N LEU A 86 -6.84 0.02 6.77
CA LEU A 86 -7.52 0.24 5.49
C LEU A 86 -8.69 1.24 5.61
N ARG A 87 -9.32 1.32 6.79
CA ARG A 87 -10.44 2.23 7.06
C ARG A 87 -9.99 3.47 7.80
N ALA A 88 -9.37 3.30 8.97
CA ALA A 88 -8.97 4.40 9.84
C ALA A 88 -7.95 5.33 9.17
N LEU A 89 -6.93 4.76 8.52
CA LEU A 89 -5.95 5.54 7.76
C LEU A 89 -6.47 5.82 6.36
N GLY A 90 -6.96 4.79 5.64
CA GLY A 90 -7.42 4.94 4.26
C GLY A 90 -8.49 6.01 4.07
N PHE A 91 -9.50 6.06 4.94
CA PHE A 91 -10.56 7.08 4.91
C PHE A 91 -10.25 8.32 5.77
N GLY A 92 -9.07 8.39 6.38
CA GLY A 92 -8.69 9.53 7.22
C GLY A 92 -9.46 9.65 8.54
N TRP A 93 -10.12 8.58 9.00
CA TRP A 93 -10.87 8.55 10.25
C TRP A 93 -9.94 8.43 11.46
N SER A 94 -9.27 9.54 11.77
CA SER A 94 -8.27 9.63 12.83
C SER A 94 -8.80 9.18 14.20
N GLU A 95 -10.10 9.34 14.47
CA GLU A 95 -10.79 8.92 15.69
C GLU A 95 -10.82 7.40 15.87
N TRP A 96 -10.68 6.62 14.78
CA TRP A 96 -10.64 5.16 14.79
C TRP A 96 -9.22 4.58 14.78
N THR A 97 -8.20 5.44 14.83
CA THR A 97 -6.80 5.00 14.92
C THR A 97 -6.55 4.42 16.32
N THR A 98 -6.16 3.15 16.39
CA THR A 98 -5.82 2.49 17.66
C THR A 98 -4.32 2.48 17.89
N THR A 99 -3.91 2.59 19.14
CA THR A 99 -2.56 2.17 19.54
C THR A 99 -2.46 0.65 19.49
N TRP A 100 -1.37 0.16 18.90
CA TRP A 100 -1.05 -1.26 18.90
C TRP A 100 -0.72 -1.75 20.31
N ARG A 101 -0.68 -3.08 20.50
CA ARG A 101 -0.45 -3.82 21.77
C ARG A 101 0.16 -2.96 22.88
N LYS A 102 -0.58 -2.80 24.00
CA LYS A 102 -0.05 -2.15 25.21
C LYS A 102 0.82 -3.17 25.97
N GLY A 103 1.93 -2.74 26.57
CA GLY A 103 3.02 -3.62 27.05
C GLY A 103 2.60 -4.83 27.89
N ASP A 104 1.48 -4.71 28.60
CA ASP A 104 1.01 -5.72 29.57
C ASP A 104 -0.05 -6.66 28.97
N GLU A 105 -0.51 -6.39 27.74
CA GLU A 105 -1.59 -7.13 27.06
C GLU A 105 -1.08 -8.47 26.53
N THR A 106 -1.77 -9.57 26.84
CA THR A 106 -1.52 -10.88 26.23
C THR A 106 -1.86 -10.87 24.73
N VAL A 107 -1.42 -11.89 24.01
CA VAL A 107 -1.66 -11.99 22.56
C VAL A 107 -3.15 -12.21 22.29
N GLU A 108 -3.80 -13.02 23.11
CA GLU A 108 -5.22 -13.37 23.04
C GLU A 108 -6.11 -12.16 23.36
N GLU A 109 -5.76 -11.38 24.39
CA GLU A 109 -6.44 -10.12 24.71
C GLU A 109 -6.32 -9.11 23.55
N SER A 110 -5.12 -9.02 22.95
CA SER A 110 -4.90 -8.16 21.77
C SER A 110 -5.79 -8.53 20.59
N ILE A 111 -5.92 -9.82 20.29
CA ILE A 111 -6.79 -10.31 19.21
C ILE A 111 -8.25 -9.96 19.52
N THR A 112 -8.71 -10.23 20.74
CA THR A 112 -10.09 -9.97 21.17
C THR A 112 -10.43 -8.48 21.08
N ARG A 113 -9.53 -7.61 21.59
CA ARG A 113 -9.69 -6.16 21.52
C ARG A 113 -9.75 -5.64 20.09
N LEU A 114 -8.85 -6.11 19.22
CA LEU A 114 -8.83 -5.69 17.81
C LEU A 114 -10.08 -6.18 17.06
N GLN A 115 -10.60 -7.38 17.36
CA GLN A 115 -11.86 -7.86 16.79
C GLN A 115 -13.05 -6.99 17.22
N ALA A 116 -13.13 -6.61 18.50
CA ALA A 116 -14.18 -5.72 19.00
C ALA A 116 -14.10 -4.34 18.33
N HIS A 117 -12.91 -3.75 18.26
CA HIS A 117 -12.67 -2.45 17.59
C HIS A 117 -13.07 -2.50 16.12
N LEU A 118 -12.68 -3.56 15.40
CA LEU A 118 -13.04 -3.73 13.99
C LEU A 118 -14.54 -3.94 13.81
N LYS A 119 -15.22 -4.64 14.73
CA LYS A 119 -16.68 -4.83 14.67
C LYS A 119 -17.42 -3.50 14.75
N GLU A 120 -17.03 -2.62 15.68
CA GLU A 120 -17.62 -1.29 15.81
C GLU A 120 -17.34 -0.43 14.58
N LEU A 121 -16.11 -0.49 14.07
CA LEU A 121 -15.69 0.23 12.87
C LEU A 121 -16.51 -0.17 11.62
N LEU A 122 -16.87 -1.45 11.47
CA LEU A 122 -17.73 -1.92 10.37
C LEU A 122 -19.16 -1.38 10.46
N LEU A 123 -19.69 -1.17 11.66
CA LEU A 123 -21.02 -0.59 11.85
C LEU A 123 -21.01 0.88 11.40
N VAL A 124 -20.02 1.65 11.85
CA VAL A 124 -19.84 3.05 11.45
C VAL A 124 -19.55 3.18 9.95
N GLU A 125 -18.76 2.26 9.39
CA GLU A 125 -18.53 2.22 7.95
C GLU A 125 -19.84 2.09 7.16
N LYS A 126 -20.71 1.17 7.58
CA LYS A 126 -22.00 0.97 6.93
C LYS A 126 -22.91 2.20 7.09
N GLU A 127 -22.92 2.82 8.26
CA GLU A 127 -23.69 4.06 8.50
C GLU A 127 -23.21 5.21 7.61
N ARG A 128 -21.89 5.42 7.51
CA ARG A 128 -21.29 6.44 6.64
C ARG A 128 -21.49 6.12 5.16
N GLU A 129 -21.46 4.85 4.76
CA GLU A 129 -21.79 4.42 3.39
C GLU A 129 -23.24 4.77 3.02
N LEU A 130 -24.19 4.57 3.94
CA LEU A 130 -25.60 4.96 3.73
C LEU A 130 -25.80 6.48 3.67
N GLN A 131 -24.96 7.25 4.35
CA GLN A 131 -24.97 8.71 4.33
C GLN A 131 -24.19 9.32 3.16
N GLY A 132 -23.49 8.50 2.37
CA GLY A 132 -22.64 8.98 1.27
C GLY A 132 -21.36 9.68 1.76
N GLU A 133 -20.93 9.42 2.99
CA GLU A 133 -19.76 10.04 3.64
C GLU A 133 -18.45 9.25 3.41
N ILE A 134 -18.49 8.19 2.61
CA ILE A 134 -17.28 7.45 2.23
C ILE A 134 -16.50 8.27 1.18
N PRO A 135 -15.22 8.62 1.44
CA PRO A 135 -14.43 9.39 0.48
C PRO A 135 -14.31 8.68 -0.87
N THR A 136 -14.49 9.45 -1.96
CA THR A 136 -14.26 8.95 -3.33
C THR A 136 -12.77 8.91 -3.68
N GLU A 137 -11.98 9.77 -3.03
CA GLU A 137 -10.53 9.87 -3.17
C GLU A 137 -9.88 9.81 -1.78
N ALA A 138 -8.61 9.40 -1.74
CA ALA A 138 -7.85 9.36 -0.51
C ALA A 138 -7.80 10.77 0.12
N PRO A 139 -8.26 10.96 1.36
CA PRO A 139 -8.20 12.26 1.99
C PRO A 139 -6.75 12.70 2.18
N LEU A 140 -6.47 13.99 1.98
CA LEU A 140 -5.17 14.55 2.33
C LEU A 140 -5.06 14.68 3.86
N PRO A 141 -3.89 14.39 4.45
CA PRO A 141 -3.71 14.53 5.89
C PRO A 141 -3.81 16.01 6.29
N GLU A 142 -4.70 16.31 7.24
CA GLU A 142 -4.86 17.66 7.76
C GLU A 142 -3.66 18.07 8.62
N PHE A 143 -3.13 19.26 8.35
CA PHE A 143 -2.21 19.92 9.27
C PHE A 143 -3.01 20.63 10.38
N LYS A 144 -2.96 20.08 11.59
CA LYS A 144 -3.47 20.77 12.78
C LYS A 144 -2.36 21.62 13.38
N ALA A 145 -2.35 22.90 13.01
CA ALA A 145 -1.55 23.89 13.73
C ALA A 145 -1.95 23.84 15.21
N LYS A 146 -0.98 23.74 16.12
CA LYS A 146 -1.27 23.88 17.55
C LYS A 146 -1.84 25.28 17.76
N SER A 147 -3.14 25.38 18.00
CA SER A 147 -3.76 26.64 18.39
C SER A 147 -3.25 26.97 19.80
N LEU A 148 -2.24 27.82 19.91
CA LEU A 148 -1.87 28.38 21.19
C LEU A 148 -3.03 29.26 21.66
N LYS A 149 -3.39 29.18 22.95
CA LYS A 149 -4.35 30.12 23.53
C LYS A 149 -3.79 31.52 23.32
N GLN A 150 -4.51 32.32 22.53
CA GLN A 150 -4.11 33.68 22.23
C GLN A 150 -4.24 34.52 23.51
N LEU A 151 -3.10 34.95 24.06
CA LEU A 151 -3.05 35.90 25.16
C LEU A 151 -3.01 37.31 24.55
N GLY A 152 -4.11 38.07 24.68
CA GLY A 152 -4.23 39.42 24.13
C GLY A 152 -4.79 39.47 22.69
N GLN A 153 -4.64 40.62 22.01
CA GLN A 153 -5.04 40.80 20.60
C GLN A 153 -3.93 40.31 19.67
N ALA A 154 -4.29 39.45 18.72
CA ALA A 154 -3.42 38.99 17.64
C ALA A 154 -3.04 40.18 16.76
N THR A 155 -1.75 40.31 16.46
CA THR A 155 -1.27 41.29 15.48
C THR A 155 -1.62 40.82 14.06
N ALA A 156 -1.71 41.74 13.12
CA ALA A 156 -1.93 41.42 11.69
C ALA A 156 -0.91 40.37 11.20
N ASP A 157 0.36 40.54 11.56
CA ASP A 157 1.44 39.60 11.24
C ASP A 157 1.20 38.19 11.79
N SER A 158 0.63 38.07 12.99
CA SER A 158 0.32 36.76 13.59
C SER A 158 -0.85 36.06 12.92
N ILE A 159 -1.81 36.85 12.43
CA ILE A 159 -2.98 36.36 11.69
C ILE A 159 -2.52 35.90 10.31
N GLU A 160 -1.70 36.69 9.62
CA GLU A 160 -1.08 36.30 8.35
C GLU A 160 -0.20 35.06 8.52
N LEU A 161 0.58 34.95 9.61
CA LEU A 161 1.38 33.74 9.88
C LEU A 161 0.53 32.49 10.13
N ALA A 162 -0.63 32.65 10.76
CA ALA A 162 -1.57 31.57 11.00
C ALA A 162 -2.34 31.18 9.73
N GLN A 163 -2.58 32.14 8.83
CA GLN A 163 -3.27 31.99 7.55
C GLN A 163 -2.35 31.54 6.42
N SER A 164 -1.04 31.82 6.51
CA SER A 164 -0.01 31.22 5.66
C SER A 164 0.15 29.75 6.06
N ALA A 165 -0.84 28.94 5.70
CA ALA A 165 -0.78 27.50 5.83
C ALA A 165 0.54 27.01 5.22
N LEU A 166 1.23 26.14 5.95
CA LEU A 166 2.62 25.74 5.71
C LEU A 166 2.89 25.10 4.34
N CYS A 167 1.85 24.78 3.57
CA CYS A 167 1.91 24.08 2.31
C CYS A 167 0.56 24.23 1.60
N SER A 168 0.56 24.58 0.33
CA SER A 168 -0.66 24.46 -0.49
C SER A 168 -1.05 22.98 -0.66
N PRO A 169 -2.33 22.64 -0.83
CA PRO A 169 -2.75 21.24 -1.07
C PRO A 169 -1.99 20.59 -2.24
N GLU A 170 -1.68 21.35 -3.28
CA GLU A 170 -0.90 20.90 -4.45
C GLU A 170 0.54 20.53 -4.09
N GLN A 171 1.20 21.36 -3.27
CA GLN A 171 2.55 21.07 -2.78
C GLN A 171 2.57 19.81 -1.89
N LEU A 172 1.52 19.57 -1.11
CA LEU A 172 1.40 18.38 -0.29
C LEU A 172 1.17 17.14 -1.16
N ALA A 173 0.27 17.22 -2.14
CA ALA A 173 0.04 16.14 -3.10
C ALA A 173 1.33 15.75 -3.85
N ALA A 174 2.06 16.73 -4.38
CA ALA A 174 3.34 16.49 -5.05
C ALA A 174 4.41 15.93 -4.09
N ALA A 175 4.40 16.31 -2.81
CA ALA A 175 5.30 15.74 -1.81
C ALA A 175 4.92 14.28 -1.48
N ILE A 176 3.64 13.95 -1.44
CA ILE A 176 3.13 12.58 -1.24
C ILE A 176 3.56 11.68 -2.40
N GLU A 177 3.41 12.12 -3.65
CA GLU A 177 3.83 11.36 -4.83
C GLU A 177 5.32 11.04 -4.82
N ARG A 178 6.17 12.03 -4.53
CA ARG A 178 7.63 11.81 -4.39
C ARG A 178 7.96 10.83 -3.27
N GLU A 179 7.22 10.90 -2.17
CA GLU A 179 7.43 9.99 -1.04
C GLU A 179 6.99 8.55 -1.39
N PHE A 180 5.97 8.37 -2.23
CA PHE A 180 5.63 7.06 -2.80
C PHE A 180 6.78 6.48 -3.61
N GLU A 181 7.29 7.24 -4.58
CA GLU A 181 8.41 6.80 -5.44
C GLU A 181 9.63 6.42 -4.61
N ARG A 182 9.95 7.23 -3.59
CA ARG A 182 11.05 6.95 -2.65
C ARG A 182 10.83 5.66 -1.87
N ARG A 183 9.61 5.42 -1.38
CA ARG A 183 9.26 4.23 -0.59
C ARG A 183 9.30 2.96 -1.44
N GLU A 184 8.80 3.01 -2.67
CA GLU A 184 8.90 1.88 -3.61
C GLU A 184 10.35 1.61 -4.00
N ALA A 185 11.13 2.64 -4.33
CA ALA A 185 12.56 2.49 -4.65
C ALA A 185 13.37 1.92 -3.48
N ALA A 186 13.00 2.25 -2.24
CA ALA A 186 13.61 1.69 -1.03
C ALA A 186 13.06 0.31 -0.62
N GLY A 187 12.05 -0.22 -1.33
CA GLY A 187 11.40 -1.49 -1.02
C GLY A 187 10.54 -1.47 0.26
N PHE A 188 10.13 -0.29 0.74
CA PHE A 188 9.22 -0.15 1.88
C PHE A 188 7.75 -0.34 1.51
N SER A 189 7.40 -0.17 0.23
CA SER A 189 6.06 -0.39 -0.31
C SER A 189 6.17 -1.12 -1.65
N ASP A 190 5.14 -1.91 -1.95
CA ASP A 190 4.92 -2.53 -3.25
C ASP A 190 3.44 -2.31 -3.58
N SER A 191 3.16 -1.28 -4.40
CA SER A 191 1.79 -0.91 -4.77
C SER A 191 1.04 -2.05 -5.47
N VAL A 192 1.76 -2.90 -6.21
CA VAL A 192 1.20 -4.07 -6.89
C VAL A 192 0.77 -5.11 -5.86
N GLN A 193 1.60 -5.37 -4.85
CA GLN A 193 1.28 -6.27 -3.75
C GLN A 193 0.11 -5.75 -2.90
N ALA A 194 0.10 -4.45 -2.61
CA ALA A 194 -0.91 -3.80 -1.79
C ALA A 194 -2.31 -3.85 -2.43
N THR A 195 -2.40 -3.88 -3.76
CA THR A 195 -3.68 -3.86 -4.50
C THR A 195 -4.19 -5.23 -4.92
N GLN A 196 -3.45 -6.31 -4.65
CA GLN A 196 -3.95 -7.66 -4.92
C GLN A 196 -5.15 -8.02 -4.05
N PRO A 197 -6.10 -8.79 -4.57
CA PRO A 197 -7.13 -9.45 -3.78
C PRO A 197 -6.56 -10.27 -2.61
N LEU A 198 -7.28 -10.30 -1.48
CA LEU A 198 -6.87 -11.09 -0.32
C LEU A 198 -6.83 -12.60 -0.61
N LYS A 199 -7.74 -13.09 -1.44
CA LYS A 199 -7.83 -14.50 -1.83
C LYS A 199 -7.30 -14.69 -3.25
N PRO A 200 -6.59 -15.80 -3.51
CA PRO A 200 -6.22 -16.15 -4.87
C PRO A 200 -7.47 -16.32 -5.74
N PRO A 201 -7.38 -15.99 -7.05
CA PRO A 201 -8.42 -16.36 -7.99
C PRO A 201 -8.56 -17.87 -8.09
N ALA A 202 -9.74 -18.34 -8.50
CA ALA A 202 -9.92 -19.72 -8.90
C ALA A 202 -9.04 -20.01 -10.13
N LEU A 203 -8.48 -21.22 -10.17
CA LEU A 203 -7.66 -21.68 -11.30
C LEU A 203 -8.57 -22.37 -12.32
N ASP A 204 -9.41 -21.59 -12.97
CA ASP A 204 -10.42 -22.02 -13.95
C ASP A 204 -10.34 -21.23 -15.27
N ALA A 205 -11.31 -21.45 -16.16
CA ALA A 205 -11.34 -20.85 -17.49
C ALA A 205 -11.35 -19.31 -17.47
N ASP A 206 -11.81 -18.66 -16.41
CA ASP A 206 -11.85 -17.20 -16.30
C ASP A 206 -10.46 -16.58 -16.18
N LEU A 207 -9.45 -17.40 -15.87
CA LEU A 207 -8.06 -16.98 -15.80
C LEU A 207 -7.38 -16.99 -17.18
N VAL A 208 -7.98 -17.63 -18.19
CA VAL A 208 -7.42 -17.67 -19.55
C VAL A 208 -7.39 -16.26 -20.14
N GLY A 209 -6.21 -15.85 -20.61
CA GLY A 209 -5.94 -14.50 -21.11
C GLY A 209 -5.59 -13.47 -20.03
N ALA A 210 -5.61 -13.84 -18.75
CA ALA A 210 -5.14 -12.97 -17.67
C ALA A 210 -3.62 -12.84 -17.69
N GLN A 211 -3.12 -11.67 -17.29
CA GLN A 211 -1.69 -11.45 -17.05
C GLN A 211 -1.36 -11.67 -15.56
N LEU A 212 -0.37 -12.51 -15.31
CA LEU A 212 0.16 -12.84 -13.99
C LEU A 212 1.63 -12.44 -13.90
N GLU A 213 2.12 -12.29 -12.68
CA GLU A 213 3.55 -12.26 -12.39
C GLU A 213 3.91 -13.44 -11.52
N VAL A 214 5.09 -14.03 -11.76
CA VAL A 214 5.65 -15.09 -10.91
C VAL A 214 7.04 -14.67 -10.45
N CYS A 215 7.26 -14.74 -9.14
CA CYS A 215 8.51 -14.38 -8.50
C CYS A 215 9.55 -15.51 -8.66
N TRP A 216 10.65 -15.20 -9.31
CA TRP A 216 11.82 -16.06 -9.44
C TRP A 216 12.96 -15.53 -8.59
N HIS A 217 13.77 -16.44 -8.04
CA HIS A 217 14.99 -16.06 -7.35
C HIS A 217 16.15 -16.30 -8.30
N TYR A 218 16.76 -15.22 -8.77
CA TYR A 218 17.98 -15.28 -9.55
C TYR A 218 19.18 -15.08 -8.64
N VAL A 219 20.30 -15.70 -8.99
CA VAL A 219 21.56 -15.41 -8.32
C VAL A 219 22.07 -14.07 -8.84
N SER A 220 22.40 -13.15 -7.94
CA SER A 220 22.94 -11.83 -8.29
C SER A 220 24.21 -11.99 -9.12
N THR A 221 24.30 -11.23 -10.21
CA THR A 221 25.48 -11.20 -11.08
C THR A 221 26.67 -10.51 -10.42
N GLU A 222 26.45 -9.72 -9.37
CA GLU A 222 27.50 -8.96 -8.68
C GLU A 222 28.31 -9.82 -7.71
N ASP A 223 27.64 -10.67 -6.91
CA ASP A 223 28.29 -11.45 -5.84
C ASP A 223 28.17 -12.97 -6.02
N ASN A 224 27.40 -13.42 -7.00
CA ASN A 224 27.10 -14.81 -7.33
C ASN A 224 26.62 -15.66 -6.14
N LYS A 225 26.02 -15.03 -5.12
CA LYS A 225 25.59 -15.67 -3.87
C LYS A 225 24.22 -15.19 -3.40
N THR A 226 23.92 -13.91 -3.57
CA THR A 226 22.67 -13.32 -3.11
C THR A 226 21.55 -13.69 -4.08
N LYS A 227 20.42 -14.15 -3.53
CA LYS A 227 19.22 -14.41 -4.33
C LYS A 227 18.40 -13.13 -4.44
N VAL A 228 18.24 -12.64 -5.65
CA VAL A 228 17.43 -11.46 -5.96
C VAL A 228 16.06 -11.94 -6.47
N PRO A 229 14.96 -11.56 -5.81
CA PRO A 229 13.62 -11.80 -6.32
C PRO A 229 13.33 -10.92 -7.53
N ILE A 230 12.88 -11.54 -8.62
CA ILE A 230 12.45 -10.88 -9.84
C ILE A 230 11.04 -11.37 -10.17
N TRP A 231 10.10 -10.46 -10.32
CA TRP A 231 8.75 -10.75 -10.76
C TRP A 231 8.73 -10.80 -12.29
N CYS A 232 8.45 -11.98 -12.84
CA CYS A 232 8.43 -12.19 -14.29
C CYS A 232 6.97 -12.20 -14.78
N PRO A 233 6.59 -11.33 -15.74
CA PRO A 233 5.25 -11.31 -16.29
C PRO A 233 5.02 -12.53 -17.19
N ALA A 234 3.81 -13.07 -17.13
CA ALA A 234 3.35 -14.17 -17.97
C ALA A 234 1.88 -14.02 -18.30
N LYS A 235 1.49 -14.51 -19.47
CA LYS A 235 0.09 -14.60 -19.90
C LYS A 235 -0.42 -16.02 -19.74
N VAL A 236 -1.60 -16.18 -19.16
CA VAL A 236 -2.26 -17.48 -19.08
C VAL A 236 -2.90 -17.81 -20.43
N THR A 237 -2.51 -18.93 -21.04
CA THR A 237 -3.04 -19.37 -22.34
C THR A 237 -4.02 -20.52 -22.22
N ARG A 238 -3.82 -21.43 -21.26
CA ARG A 238 -4.72 -22.55 -20.96
C ARG A 238 -4.69 -22.89 -19.47
N VAL A 239 -5.77 -23.52 -19.00
CA VAL A 239 -5.90 -24.08 -17.65
C VAL A 239 -6.00 -25.59 -17.78
N ALA A 240 -5.35 -26.33 -16.87
CA ALA A 240 -5.48 -27.78 -16.82
C ALA A 240 -6.86 -28.16 -16.27
N ASP A 241 -7.72 -28.69 -17.15
CA ASP A 241 -9.09 -29.09 -16.85
C ASP A 241 -9.27 -30.62 -16.80
N GLY A 242 -8.17 -31.38 -16.92
CA GLY A 242 -8.17 -32.84 -17.00
C GLY A 242 -8.42 -33.41 -18.40
N THR A 243 -8.74 -32.57 -19.39
CA THR A 243 -8.80 -32.94 -20.82
C THR A 243 -7.54 -32.55 -21.59
N THR A 244 -6.66 -31.76 -20.96
CA THR A 244 -5.40 -31.29 -21.52
C THR A 244 -4.49 -32.42 -21.98
N ASP A 245 -4.14 -32.36 -23.27
CA ASP A 245 -3.44 -33.39 -24.02
C ASP A 245 -2.20 -33.92 -23.31
N LYS A 246 -2.00 -35.24 -23.44
CA LYS A 246 -0.79 -35.98 -23.03
C LYS A 246 0.44 -35.16 -23.41
N GLY A 247 1.46 -35.11 -22.55
CA GLY A 247 2.68 -34.33 -22.81
C GLY A 247 3.36 -34.74 -24.12
N ARG A 248 4.38 -33.96 -24.56
CA ARG A 248 5.11 -34.10 -25.85
C ARG A 248 5.42 -35.54 -26.31
N ASN A 249 5.52 -36.50 -25.39
CA ASN A 249 5.87 -37.90 -25.64
C ASN A 249 4.83 -38.92 -25.13
N SER A 250 3.54 -38.60 -25.08
CA SER A 250 2.49 -39.50 -24.52
C SER A 250 2.63 -39.81 -23.02
N GLN A 251 3.55 -39.12 -22.33
CA GLN A 251 3.70 -39.18 -20.87
C GLN A 251 2.53 -38.39 -20.24
N PRO A 252 1.86 -38.92 -19.20
CA PRO A 252 0.90 -38.12 -18.46
C PRO A 252 1.61 -36.90 -17.89
N PHE A 253 1.00 -35.71 -18.02
CA PHE A 253 1.38 -34.59 -17.17
C PHE A 253 1.32 -35.04 -15.69
N SER A 254 2.04 -34.31 -14.82
CA SER A 254 2.01 -34.56 -13.38
C SER A 254 0.56 -34.77 -12.89
N THR A 255 0.35 -35.52 -11.82
CA THR A 255 -1.01 -35.79 -11.28
C THR A 255 -1.86 -34.54 -11.07
N ALA A 256 -1.25 -33.36 -10.94
CA ALA A 256 -1.91 -32.06 -10.83
C ALA A 256 -2.55 -31.53 -12.13
N ALA A 257 -2.26 -32.12 -13.30
CA ALA A 257 -2.89 -31.76 -14.58
C ALA A 257 -4.09 -32.65 -14.96
N ARG A 258 -4.42 -33.64 -14.10
CA ARG A 258 -5.47 -34.63 -14.38
C ARG A 258 -6.89 -34.16 -14.03
N ALA A 259 -7.03 -33.03 -13.33
CA ALA A 259 -8.31 -32.45 -12.96
C ALA A 259 -8.14 -30.97 -12.59
N LEU A 260 -9.26 -30.22 -12.57
CA LEU A 260 -9.35 -28.93 -11.86
C LEU A 260 -9.01 -29.15 -10.38
N ALA A 261 -7.74 -28.98 -10.05
CA ALA A 261 -7.22 -29.14 -8.70
C ALA A 261 -7.06 -27.77 -8.04
N PRO A 262 -7.24 -27.66 -6.70
CA PRO A 262 -6.93 -26.44 -5.96
C PRO A 262 -5.49 -25.96 -6.20
N ARG A 263 -4.56 -26.90 -6.42
CA ARG A 263 -3.23 -26.64 -6.98
C ARG A 263 -3.29 -26.96 -8.47
N GLY A 264 -3.68 -25.97 -9.26
CA GLY A 264 -3.92 -26.11 -10.70
C GLY A 264 -2.66 -25.84 -11.51
N MET A 265 -2.54 -26.54 -12.64
CA MET A 265 -1.52 -26.23 -13.65
C MET A 265 -2.09 -25.27 -14.69
N LEU A 266 -1.33 -24.24 -15.03
CA LEU A 266 -1.65 -23.30 -16.10
C LEU A 266 -0.57 -23.38 -17.18
N LEU A 267 -0.97 -23.21 -18.43
CA LEU A 267 -0.03 -22.98 -19.51
C LEU A 267 0.28 -21.48 -19.53
N LEU A 268 1.52 -21.13 -19.18
CA LEU A 268 2.00 -19.77 -19.13
C LEU A 268 2.85 -19.48 -20.37
N GLU A 269 2.58 -18.36 -21.01
CA GLU A 269 3.38 -17.77 -22.08
C GLU A 269 4.16 -16.59 -21.48
N TRP A 270 5.47 -16.71 -21.48
CA TRP A 270 6.41 -15.69 -21.00
C TRP A 270 6.83 -14.82 -22.16
N GLU A 271 6.89 -13.51 -21.93
CA GLU A 271 7.43 -12.60 -22.94
C GLU A 271 8.91 -12.92 -23.19
N PRO A 272 9.35 -12.86 -24.46
CA PRO A 272 10.77 -13.04 -24.77
C PRO A 272 11.59 -11.94 -24.09
N ASP A 273 12.77 -12.32 -23.59
CA ASP A 273 13.78 -11.43 -23.03
C ASP A 273 14.99 -11.34 -24.00
N PRO A 274 14.99 -10.37 -24.93
CA PRO A 274 16.08 -10.21 -25.90
C PRO A 274 17.43 -9.95 -25.22
N ASP A 275 17.44 -9.31 -24.05
CA ASP A 275 18.67 -8.99 -23.31
C ASP A 275 19.36 -10.25 -22.79
N ARG A 276 18.60 -11.34 -22.63
CA ARG A 276 19.10 -12.68 -22.28
C ARG A 276 19.22 -13.63 -23.48
N GLY A 277 19.00 -13.13 -24.70
CA GLY A 277 19.05 -13.92 -25.93
C GLY A 277 17.82 -14.79 -26.16
N GLU A 278 16.74 -14.57 -25.42
CA GLU A 278 15.45 -15.23 -25.63
C GLU A 278 14.69 -14.47 -26.72
N THR A 279 14.60 -15.05 -27.91
CA THR A 279 13.99 -14.41 -29.09
C THR A 279 12.56 -14.86 -29.34
N GLU A 280 12.13 -15.96 -28.73
CA GLU A 280 10.79 -16.52 -28.87
C GLU A 280 10.09 -16.57 -27.52
N PRO A 281 8.76 -16.35 -27.47
CA PRO A 281 7.98 -16.54 -26.26
C PRO A 281 8.14 -17.98 -25.73
N THR A 282 8.50 -18.10 -24.46
CA THR A 282 8.55 -19.41 -23.82
C THR A 282 7.15 -19.80 -23.39
N VAL A 283 6.68 -20.98 -23.78
CA VAL A 283 5.38 -21.51 -23.34
C VAL A 283 5.62 -22.76 -22.50
N CYS A 284 5.23 -22.75 -21.22
CA CYS A 284 5.39 -23.90 -20.34
C CYS A 284 4.24 -24.08 -19.36
N TRP A 285 3.98 -25.34 -19.01
CA TRP A 285 3.02 -25.65 -17.97
C TRP A 285 3.63 -25.39 -16.60
N TYR A 286 2.92 -24.64 -15.78
CA TYR A 286 3.37 -24.20 -14.48
C TYR A 286 2.34 -24.51 -13.40
N LEU A 287 2.80 -25.05 -12.27
CA LEU A 287 1.96 -25.33 -11.11
C LEU A 287 1.91 -24.08 -10.22
N LEU A 288 0.72 -23.50 -10.08
CA LEU A 288 0.49 -22.40 -9.15
C LEU A 288 -0.07 -22.93 -7.84
N ASP A 289 0.53 -22.46 -6.74
CA ASP A 289 0.12 -22.81 -5.39
C ASP A 289 -0.67 -21.64 -4.79
N PRO A 290 -1.99 -21.80 -4.49
CA PRO A 290 -2.77 -20.75 -3.85
C PRO A 290 -2.16 -20.22 -2.53
N GLN A 291 -1.38 -21.04 -1.83
CA GLN A 291 -0.70 -20.62 -0.59
C GLN A 291 0.44 -19.62 -0.84
N LYS A 292 0.93 -19.52 -2.08
CA LYS A 292 1.95 -18.58 -2.52
C LYS A 292 1.38 -17.34 -3.24
N TRP A 293 0.07 -17.18 -3.19
CA TRP A 293 -0.61 -16.01 -3.71
C TRP A 293 -0.14 -14.75 -2.97
N ASN A 294 0.38 -13.78 -3.72
CA ASN A 294 0.80 -12.47 -3.24
C ASN A 294 1.73 -12.51 -2.00
N ALA A 295 2.55 -13.56 -1.89
CA ALA A 295 3.49 -13.73 -0.78
C ALA A 295 4.74 -12.87 -0.98
N ASP A 296 5.31 -12.36 0.13
CA ASP A 296 6.48 -11.47 0.16
C ASP A 296 7.69 -12.08 -0.56
N SER A 297 7.87 -11.70 -1.83
CA SER A 297 9.02 -12.03 -2.70
C SER A 297 9.53 -13.48 -2.57
N ALA A 298 8.63 -14.41 -2.26
CA ALA A 298 8.98 -15.80 -2.03
C ALA A 298 9.17 -16.51 -3.37
N HIS A 299 10.08 -17.49 -3.42
CA HIS A 299 10.31 -18.23 -4.65
C HIS A 299 9.01 -18.90 -5.14
N ARG A 300 8.62 -18.62 -6.38
CA ARG A 300 7.35 -19.04 -7.03
C ARG A 300 6.11 -18.46 -6.37
N ALA A 301 6.23 -17.33 -5.67
CA ALA A 301 5.08 -16.49 -5.37
C ALA A 301 4.46 -16.01 -6.69
N TRP A 302 3.16 -15.78 -6.70
CA TRP A 302 2.47 -15.33 -7.89
C TRP A 302 1.35 -14.37 -7.54
N ARG A 303 1.05 -13.45 -8.47
CA ARG A 303 0.05 -12.41 -8.30
C ARG A 303 -0.47 -11.94 -9.65
N PHE A 304 -1.50 -11.10 -9.69
CA PHE A 304 -1.88 -10.43 -10.93
C PHE A 304 -0.83 -9.41 -11.34
N HIS A 305 -0.55 -9.33 -12.63
CA HIS A 305 0.23 -8.23 -13.20
C HIS A 305 -0.52 -6.90 -13.01
N PRO A 306 0.17 -5.75 -12.84
CA PRO A 306 -0.46 -4.43 -12.66
C PRO A 306 -1.53 -4.10 -13.71
N ALA A 307 -1.27 -4.42 -14.98
CA ALA A 307 -2.25 -4.17 -16.05
C ALA A 307 -3.53 -5.00 -15.90
N GLU A 308 -3.44 -6.23 -15.38
CA GLU A 308 -4.61 -7.07 -15.12
C GLU A 308 -5.42 -6.54 -13.93
N LEU A 309 -4.77 -5.99 -12.91
CA LEU A 309 -5.44 -5.30 -11.80
C LEU A 309 -6.27 -4.10 -12.29
N VAL A 310 -5.69 -3.25 -13.14
CA VAL A 310 -6.38 -2.10 -13.74
C VAL A 310 -7.59 -2.54 -14.55
N LYS A 311 -7.43 -3.58 -15.39
CA LYS A 311 -8.51 -4.16 -16.20
C LYS A 311 -9.65 -4.68 -15.32
N ARG A 312 -9.34 -5.40 -14.25
CA ARG A 312 -10.34 -5.95 -13.31
C ARG A 312 -11.05 -4.86 -12.52
N ALA A 313 -10.33 -3.85 -12.04
CA ALA A 313 -10.92 -2.70 -11.36
C ALA A 313 -11.90 -1.93 -12.27
N SER A 314 -11.52 -1.74 -13.53
CA SER A 314 -12.36 -1.07 -14.54
C SER A 314 -13.64 -1.86 -14.82
N ASN A 315 -13.55 -3.19 -14.94
CA ASN A 315 -14.72 -4.04 -15.14
C ASN A 315 -15.66 -4.04 -13.92
N ALA A 316 -15.11 -4.05 -12.71
CA ALA A 316 -15.90 -3.97 -11.48
C ALA A 316 -16.70 -2.66 -11.37
N ARG A 317 -16.12 -1.52 -11.79
CA ARG A 317 -16.82 -0.21 -11.83
C ARG A 317 -17.96 -0.20 -12.85
N LYS A 318 -17.74 -0.78 -14.03
CA LYS A 318 -18.78 -0.88 -15.08
C LYS A 318 -19.97 -1.70 -14.61
N ASN A 319 -19.73 -2.84 -13.97
CA ASN A 319 -20.81 -3.71 -13.48
C ASN A 319 -21.67 -3.02 -12.42
N ARG A 320 -21.06 -2.28 -11.46
CA ARG A 320 -21.83 -1.52 -10.45
C ARG A 320 -22.71 -0.42 -11.06
N SER A 321 -22.24 0.19 -12.15
CA SER A 321 -22.98 1.27 -12.83
C SER A 321 -24.16 0.75 -13.65
N GLN A 322 -24.23 -0.56 -13.92
CA GLN A 322 -25.34 -1.21 -14.63
C GLN A 322 -26.38 -1.81 -13.68
N GLU A 323 -26.02 -2.02 -12.42
CA GLU A 323 -26.90 -2.53 -11.35
C GLU A 323 -27.58 -1.42 -10.53
N SER A 324 -27.21 -0.15 -10.76
CA SER A 324 -27.82 1.04 -10.15
C SER A 324 -28.82 1.69 -11.10
#